data_AF-A0A1T4QV94-F1
#
_entry.id   AF-A0A1T4QV94-F1
#
_cell.length_a   1.000
_cell.length_b   1.000
_cell.length_c   1.000
_cell.angle_alpha   90.00
_cell.angle_beta   90.00
_cell.angle_gamma   90.00
#
_symmetry.space_group_name_H-M   'P 1'
#
loop_
_entity.id
_entity.type
_entity.pdbx_description
1 polymer ?
#
loop_
_entity_poly.entity_id
_entity_poly.type
_entity_poly.pdbx_seq_one_letter_code
_entity_poly.pdbx_strand_id
1 'polypeptide(L)'
;MTMDSENNNSSFDEYDLYKQYWKCRNFELQNLWQRSIFLATFLVLCFTGYGFFFVHAFFEGSMVTVFNNDVNLIPAHIIATVISLIGMVMSVLWTCMAKGSKAWYEVYERAIGMLDSHKQFSKFSFLKDCPVGGFSMENLPGYKSKGDTPQFNTELFSLKGGLYSPSKINIVIGPICFLIFCALFALHLECIFLMFGFSLEEYAVPILFLLVIVVLGYFLRVKLSLQSSVLKIKDPGR
;
A
#
# COMPACT_ATOMS: atom_id res chain seq x y z
N MET A 1 10.24 -14.53 59.54
CA MET A 1 11.28 -13.84 58.75
C MET A 1 10.96 -14.06 57.28
N THR A 2 10.08 -13.19 56.78
CA THR A 2 9.91 -12.71 55.39
C THR A 2 10.14 -13.68 54.22
N MET A 3 9.06 -14.29 53.74
CA MET A 3 8.85 -14.59 52.30
C MET A 3 7.57 -13.87 51.88
N ASP A 4 7.67 -12.58 51.57
CA ASP A 4 6.61 -11.78 50.93
C ASP A 4 7.26 -10.55 50.30
N SER A 5 7.93 -10.70 49.15
CA SER A 5 8.42 -9.53 48.38
C SER A 5 8.60 -9.72 46.87
N GLU A 6 8.03 -10.76 46.24
CA GLU A 6 8.21 -10.97 44.78
C GLU A 6 7.00 -10.69 43.89
N ASN A 7 5.82 -10.34 44.43
CA ASN A 7 4.59 -10.30 43.61
C ASN A 7 4.07 -8.91 43.22
N ASN A 8 4.86 -7.84 43.41
CA ASN A 8 4.44 -6.46 43.10
C ASN A 8 5.09 -5.85 41.85
N ASN A 9 6.10 -6.49 41.23
CA ASN A 9 6.79 -5.93 40.06
C ASN A 9 6.18 -6.31 38.70
N SER A 10 5.39 -7.38 38.60
CA SER A 10 4.84 -7.85 37.33
C SER A 10 3.68 -6.99 36.80
N SER A 11 2.85 -6.45 37.69
CA SER A 11 1.69 -5.65 37.28
C SER A 11 2.02 -4.26 36.73
N PHE A 12 3.16 -3.70 37.15
CA PHE A 12 3.65 -2.41 36.66
C PHE A 12 4.23 -2.54 35.23
N ASP A 13 4.80 -3.71 34.89
CA ASP A 13 5.39 -4.01 33.58
C ASP A 13 4.33 -4.26 32.49
N GLU A 14 3.27 -5.00 32.81
CA GLU A 14 2.21 -5.35 31.85
C GLU A 14 1.38 -4.13 31.38
N TYR A 15 1.02 -3.23 32.30
CA TYR A 15 0.27 -2.01 31.97
C TYR A 15 1.06 -1.02 31.10
N ASP A 16 2.35 -0.88 31.39
CA ASP A 16 3.24 -0.04 30.60
C ASP A 16 3.49 -0.65 29.21
N LEU A 17 3.58 -1.98 29.10
CA LEU A 17 3.64 -2.69 27.83
C LEU A 17 2.37 -2.46 26.97
N TYR A 18 1.18 -2.50 27.58
CA TYR A 18 -0.08 -2.21 26.89
C TYR A 18 -0.15 -0.78 26.37
N LYS A 19 0.21 0.20 27.21
CA LYS A 19 0.33 1.61 26.79
C LYS A 19 1.33 1.76 25.65
N GLN A 20 2.46 1.05 25.71
CA GLN A 20 3.48 1.09 24.69
C GLN A 20 2.95 0.52 23.36
N TYR A 21 2.20 -0.58 23.37
CA TYR A 21 1.59 -1.11 22.14
C TYR A 21 0.56 -0.16 21.54
N TRP A 22 -0.30 0.47 22.34
CA TRP A 22 -1.22 1.50 21.85
C TRP A 22 -0.47 2.70 21.26
N LYS A 23 0.62 3.13 21.90
CA LYS A 23 1.50 4.19 21.40
C LYS A 23 2.15 3.79 20.06
N CYS A 24 2.68 2.58 19.96
CA CYS A 24 3.28 2.04 18.74
C CYS A 24 2.25 1.92 17.61
N ARG A 25 1.04 1.43 17.90
CA ARG A 25 -0.06 1.35 16.92
C ARG A 25 -0.44 2.72 16.37
N ASN A 26 -0.62 3.71 17.25
CA ASN A 26 -0.96 5.07 16.85
C ASN A 26 0.18 5.73 16.07
N PHE A 27 1.42 5.52 16.50
CA PHE A 27 2.61 5.96 15.79
C PHE A 27 2.68 5.37 14.37
N GLU A 28 2.45 4.06 14.20
CA GLU A 28 2.48 3.44 12.88
C GLU A 28 1.32 3.92 12.00
N LEU A 29 0.13 4.17 12.57
CA LEU A 29 -1.00 4.72 11.83
C LEU A 29 -0.73 6.14 11.33
N GLN A 30 -0.17 7.01 12.17
CA GLN A 30 0.22 8.37 11.77
C GLN A 30 1.33 8.34 10.71
N ASN A 31 2.33 7.48 10.91
CA ASN A 31 3.41 7.32 9.94
C ASN A 31 2.93 6.69 8.63
N LEU A 32 1.94 5.81 8.64
CA LEU A 32 1.35 5.23 7.43
C LEU A 32 0.84 6.35 6.53
N TRP A 33 0.08 7.29 7.08
CA TRP A 33 -0.43 8.44 6.33
C TRP A 33 0.69 9.38 5.89
N GLN A 34 1.62 9.74 6.78
CA GLN A 34 2.75 10.63 6.44
C GLN A 34 3.66 10.06 5.35
N ARG A 35 4.04 8.78 5.46
CA ARG A 35 4.86 8.09 4.45
C ARG A 35 4.13 8.00 3.10
N SER A 36 2.80 7.81 3.12
CA SER A 36 1.99 7.79 1.91
C SER A 36 1.92 9.17 1.24
N ILE A 37 1.79 10.25 2.02
CA ILE A 37 1.83 11.62 1.49
C ILE A 37 3.17 11.91 0.81
N PHE A 38 4.28 11.52 1.45
CA PHE A 38 5.61 11.70 0.88
C PHE A 38 5.74 11.02 -0.49
N LEU A 39 5.33 9.76 -0.58
CA LEU A 39 5.43 9.03 -1.85
C LEU A 39 4.41 9.52 -2.88
N ALA A 40 3.31 10.13 -2.44
CA ALA A 40 2.24 10.62 -3.32
C ALA A 40 2.75 11.79 -4.15
N THR A 41 3.57 12.65 -3.53
CA THR A 41 4.22 13.77 -4.22
C THR A 41 5.03 13.30 -5.42
N PHE A 42 5.81 12.24 -5.27
CA PHE A 42 6.60 11.70 -6.39
C PHE A 42 5.74 11.02 -7.45
N LEU A 43 4.69 10.33 -7.04
CA LEU A 43 3.79 9.65 -7.98
C LEU A 43 3.02 10.68 -8.82
N VAL A 44 2.51 11.73 -8.16
CA VAL A 44 1.90 12.89 -8.82
C VAL A 44 2.91 13.55 -9.75
N LEU A 45 4.17 13.73 -9.32
CA LEU A 45 5.24 14.27 -10.16
C LEU A 45 5.49 13.40 -11.42
N CYS A 46 5.41 12.08 -11.31
CA CYS A 46 5.53 11.19 -12.47
C CYS A 46 4.37 11.39 -13.45
N PHE A 47 3.13 11.50 -12.94
CA PHE A 47 1.95 11.73 -13.78
C PHE A 47 1.95 13.11 -14.42
N THR A 48 2.27 14.16 -13.67
CA THR A 48 2.31 15.53 -14.20
C THR A 48 3.49 15.71 -15.14
N GLY A 49 4.66 15.16 -14.79
CA GLY A 49 5.84 15.14 -15.65
C GLY A 49 5.57 14.41 -16.96
N TYR A 50 4.94 13.23 -16.90
CA TYR A 50 4.50 12.51 -18.10
C TYR A 50 3.49 13.31 -18.92
N GLY A 51 2.44 13.85 -18.31
CA GLY A 51 1.39 14.59 -19.02
C GLY A 51 1.91 15.87 -19.68
N PHE A 52 2.74 16.64 -18.97
CA PHE A 52 3.40 17.82 -19.53
C PHE A 52 4.30 17.44 -20.71
N PHE A 53 5.15 16.43 -20.52
CA PHE A 53 6.01 15.93 -21.59
C PHE A 53 5.19 15.44 -22.80
N PHE A 54 4.11 14.70 -22.56
CA PHE A 54 3.23 14.17 -23.60
C PHE A 54 2.64 15.28 -24.46
N VAL A 55 2.13 16.34 -23.84
CA VAL A 55 1.60 17.50 -24.57
C VAL A 55 2.70 18.17 -25.38
N HIS A 56 3.88 18.40 -24.81
CA HIS A 56 4.97 19.08 -25.52
C HIS A 56 5.60 18.25 -26.64
N ALA A 57 5.64 16.94 -26.51
CA ALA A 57 6.34 16.06 -27.44
C ALA A 57 5.42 15.49 -28.53
N PHE A 58 4.13 15.30 -28.24
CA PHE A 58 3.20 14.59 -29.12
C PHE A 58 1.98 15.41 -29.54
N PHE A 59 1.91 16.71 -29.21
CA PHE A 59 0.93 17.61 -29.83
C PHE A 59 1.62 18.55 -30.82
N GLU A 60 1.09 18.56 -32.04
CA GLU A 60 1.42 19.55 -33.06
C GLU A 60 0.14 20.32 -33.40
N GLY A 61 -0.02 21.51 -32.79
CA GLY A 61 -1.28 22.23 -32.82
C GLY A 61 -2.40 21.46 -32.12
N SER A 62 -3.45 21.10 -32.84
CA SER A 62 -4.58 20.30 -32.33
C SER A 62 -4.48 18.80 -32.63
N MET A 63 -3.40 18.36 -33.28
CA MET A 63 -3.22 16.97 -33.69
C MET A 63 -2.34 16.21 -32.70
N VAL A 64 -2.74 14.99 -32.35
CA VAL A 64 -1.94 14.05 -31.54
C VAL A 64 -1.08 13.22 -32.49
N THR A 65 0.25 13.32 -32.34
CA THR A 65 1.25 12.69 -33.22
C THR A 65 1.86 11.42 -32.63
N VAL A 66 1.39 10.95 -31.47
CA VAL A 66 1.97 9.80 -30.75
C VAL A 66 2.00 8.49 -31.57
N PHE A 67 1.13 8.36 -32.57
CA PHE A 67 1.07 7.18 -33.45
C PHE A 67 1.63 7.46 -34.86
N ASN A 68 2.22 8.64 -35.09
CA ASN A 68 2.83 8.97 -36.37
C ASN A 68 4.12 8.16 -36.53
N ASN A 69 4.32 7.55 -37.70
CA ASN A 69 5.53 6.77 -38.00
C ASN A 69 6.74 7.65 -38.38
N ASP A 70 6.88 8.83 -37.77
CA ASP A 70 8.05 9.69 -37.98
C ASP A 70 9.19 9.25 -37.06
N VAL A 71 10.32 8.85 -37.66
CA VAL A 71 11.53 8.45 -36.94
C VAL A 71 12.09 9.55 -36.02
N ASN A 72 11.76 10.82 -36.28
CA ASN A 72 12.15 11.93 -35.42
C ASN A 72 11.45 11.89 -34.05
N LEU A 73 10.36 11.13 -33.89
CA LEU A 73 9.65 10.95 -32.62
C LEU A 73 10.23 9.85 -31.74
N ILE A 74 11.18 9.04 -32.23
CA ILE A 74 11.83 7.97 -31.46
C ILE A 74 12.43 8.49 -30.13
N PRO A 75 13.19 9.61 -30.09
CA PRO A 75 13.71 10.15 -28.83
C PRO A 75 12.60 10.48 -27.83
N ALA A 76 11.46 10.99 -28.31
CA ALA A 76 10.33 11.32 -27.45
C ALA A 76 9.71 10.06 -26.83
N HIS A 77 9.54 9.00 -27.62
CA HIS A 77 9.05 7.71 -27.11
C HIS A 77 10.03 7.07 -26.12
N ILE A 78 11.34 7.19 -26.33
CA ILE A 78 12.35 6.70 -25.38
C ILE A 78 12.21 7.42 -24.04
N ILE A 79 12.11 8.76 -24.04
CA ILE A 79 11.93 9.54 -22.80
C ILE A 79 10.63 9.15 -22.11
N ALA A 80 9.52 9.02 -22.85
CA ALA A 80 8.24 8.60 -22.29
C ALA A 80 8.29 7.19 -21.68
N THR A 81 9.06 6.27 -22.30
CA THR A 81 9.31 4.92 -21.80
C THR A 81 10.08 4.96 -20.48
N VAL A 82 11.11 5.81 -20.37
CA VAL A 82 11.89 6.00 -19.13
C VAL A 82 11.01 6.57 -18.01
N ILE A 83 10.19 7.59 -18.30
CA ILE A 83 9.25 8.15 -17.32
C ILE A 83 8.26 7.08 -16.84
N SER A 84 7.77 6.25 -17.76
CA SER A 84 6.84 5.15 -17.43
C SER A 84 7.51 4.10 -16.52
N LEU A 85 8.77 3.75 -16.77
CA LEU A 85 9.54 2.86 -15.89
C LEU A 85 9.71 3.44 -14.49
N ILE A 86 10.02 4.73 -14.37
CA ILE A 86 10.13 5.41 -13.07
C ILE A 86 8.77 5.35 -12.34
N GLY A 87 7.67 5.64 -13.04
CA GLY A 87 6.31 5.56 -12.50
C GLY A 87 5.94 4.15 -12.01
N MET A 88 6.33 3.11 -12.75
CA MET A 88 6.19 1.72 -12.32
C MET A 88 6.94 1.46 -11.01
N VAL A 89 8.22 1.84 -10.92
CA VAL A 89 9.03 1.66 -9.71
C VAL A 89 8.38 2.36 -8.50
N MET A 90 7.93 3.60 -8.67
CA MET A 90 7.27 4.36 -7.58
C MET A 90 5.97 3.69 -7.13
N SER A 91 5.18 3.15 -8.06
CA SER A 91 3.94 2.41 -7.77
C SER A 91 4.19 1.12 -6.96
N VAL A 92 5.34 0.48 -7.19
CA VAL A 92 5.77 -0.71 -6.44
C VAL A 92 6.20 -0.33 -5.03
N LEU A 93 7.06 0.68 -4.90
CA LEU A 93 7.47 1.21 -3.60
C LEU A 93 6.25 1.61 -2.76
N TRP A 94 5.23 2.17 -3.38
CA TRP A 94 3.96 2.48 -2.74
C TRP A 94 3.27 1.24 -2.19
N THR A 95 3.11 0.23 -3.03
CA THR A 95 2.45 -1.02 -2.64
C THR A 95 3.20 -1.70 -1.48
N CYS A 96 4.54 -1.75 -1.54
CA CYS A 96 5.38 -2.32 -0.50
C CYS A 96 5.27 -1.54 0.81
N MET A 97 5.37 -0.21 0.76
CA MET A 97 5.23 0.67 1.91
C MET A 97 3.85 0.51 2.58
N ALA A 98 2.77 0.59 1.81
CA ALA A 98 1.42 0.48 2.33
C ALA A 98 1.14 -0.89 2.96
N LYS A 99 1.61 -1.98 2.35
CA LYS A 99 1.51 -3.34 2.91
C LYS A 99 2.36 -3.51 4.17
N GLY A 100 3.58 -2.96 4.18
CA GLY A 100 4.48 -3.01 5.33
C GLY A 100 3.89 -2.31 6.55
N SER A 101 3.39 -1.09 6.38
CA SER A 101 2.75 -0.35 7.47
C SER A 101 1.46 -1.00 7.96
N LYS A 102 0.68 -1.60 7.05
CA LYS A 102 -0.49 -2.40 7.44
C LYS A 102 -0.10 -3.63 8.27
N ALA A 103 0.96 -4.34 7.89
CA ALA A 103 1.40 -5.53 8.62
C ALA A 103 1.83 -5.20 10.06
N TRP A 104 2.60 -4.13 10.26
CA TRP A 104 2.98 -3.68 11.59
C TRP A 104 1.80 -3.21 12.43
N TYR A 105 0.87 -2.47 11.82
CA TYR A 105 -0.39 -2.10 12.47
C TYR A 105 -1.17 -3.33 12.97
N GLU A 106 -1.35 -4.35 12.14
CA GLU A 106 -2.04 -5.59 12.54
C GLU A 106 -1.29 -6.37 13.63
N VAL A 107 0.04 -6.38 13.61
CA VAL A 107 0.85 -6.99 14.68
C VAL A 107 0.56 -6.33 16.02
N TYR A 108 0.52 -4.99 16.06
CA TYR A 108 0.20 -4.26 17.29
C TYR A 108 -1.25 -4.48 17.73
N GLU A 109 -2.22 -4.50 16.81
CA GLU A 109 -3.61 -4.80 17.18
C GLU A 109 -3.79 -6.22 17.73
N ARG A 110 -3.12 -7.21 17.15
CA ARG A 110 -3.13 -8.59 17.69
C ARG A 110 -2.46 -8.65 19.06
N ALA A 111 -1.35 -7.95 19.26
CA ALA A 111 -0.68 -7.89 20.57
C ALA A 111 -1.60 -7.28 21.65
N ILE A 112 -2.29 -6.18 21.32
CA ILE A 112 -3.29 -5.55 22.19
C ILE A 112 -4.44 -6.53 22.49
N GLY A 113 -4.99 -7.20 21.48
CA GLY A 113 -6.07 -8.16 21.67
C GLY A 113 -5.70 -9.37 22.54
N MET A 114 -4.44 -9.84 22.44
CA MET A 114 -3.91 -10.90 23.30
C MET A 114 -3.78 -10.43 24.76
N LEU A 115 -3.32 -9.20 25.00
CA LEU A 115 -3.24 -8.62 26.34
C LEU A 115 -4.63 -8.39 26.95
N ASP A 116 -5.59 -7.87 26.16
CA ASP A 116 -6.98 -7.71 26.59
C ASP A 116 -7.61 -9.04 27.02
N SER A 117 -7.18 -10.16 26.41
CA SER A 117 -7.68 -11.52 26.71
C SER A 117 -6.96 -12.21 27.89
N HIS A 118 -5.86 -11.63 28.41
CA HIS A 118 -5.05 -12.26 29.45
C HIS A 118 -5.65 -12.03 30.86
N LYS A 119 -5.75 -13.11 31.66
CA LYS A 119 -6.41 -13.09 32.99
C LYS A 119 -5.77 -12.17 34.03
N GLN A 120 -4.52 -11.75 33.86
CA GLN A 120 -3.86 -10.79 34.77
C GLN A 120 -4.24 -9.32 34.46
N PHE A 121 -4.46 -8.98 33.19
CA PHE A 121 -5.03 -7.69 32.79
C PHE A 121 -6.49 -7.54 33.20
N SER A 122 -7.17 -8.67 33.45
CA SER A 122 -8.54 -8.72 33.97
C SER A 122 -8.70 -8.12 35.39
N LYS A 123 -7.61 -7.71 36.05
CA LYS A 123 -7.66 -6.94 37.31
C LYS A 123 -8.14 -5.51 37.09
N PHE A 124 -7.93 -4.94 35.90
CA PHE A 124 -8.69 -3.77 35.43
C PHE A 124 -10.07 -4.26 35.02
N SER A 125 -11.00 -4.27 35.98
CA SER A 125 -12.37 -4.77 35.84
C SER A 125 -13.10 -4.28 34.58
N PHE A 126 -12.80 -3.07 34.11
CA PHE A 126 -13.33 -2.51 32.86
C PHE A 126 -12.92 -3.28 31.58
N LEU A 127 -11.70 -3.80 31.50
CA LEU A 127 -11.18 -4.48 30.28
C LEU A 127 -11.63 -5.94 30.20
N LYS A 128 -11.93 -6.58 31.34
CA LYS A 128 -12.40 -7.98 31.41
C LYS A 128 -13.76 -8.18 30.73
N ASP A 129 -14.63 -7.19 30.89
CA ASP A 129 -15.98 -7.22 30.32
C ASP A 129 -16.03 -6.55 28.93
N CYS A 130 -14.92 -5.89 28.53
CA CYS A 130 -14.81 -5.13 27.29
C CYS A 130 -13.40 -5.19 26.67
N PRO A 131 -13.05 -6.26 25.94
CA PRO A 131 -11.85 -6.24 25.11
C PRO A 131 -12.04 -5.17 24.01
N VAL A 132 -11.33 -4.04 24.13
CA VAL A 132 -11.48 -2.86 23.27
C VAL A 132 -10.63 -2.97 21.99
N GLY A 133 -9.66 -3.89 21.98
CA GLY A 133 -8.90 -4.24 20.78
C GLY A 133 -9.81 -4.64 19.63
N GLY A 134 -9.61 -4.04 18.46
CA GLY A 134 -10.31 -4.43 17.23
C GLY A 134 -11.72 -3.85 17.02
N PHE A 135 -12.08 -2.75 17.71
CA PHE A 135 -13.38 -2.06 17.55
C PHE A 135 -14.61 -2.83 18.08
N SER A 136 -14.43 -3.67 19.09
CA SER A 136 -15.54 -4.40 19.75
C SER A 136 -16.38 -3.48 20.66
N MET A 137 -16.99 -2.46 20.05
CA MET A 137 -17.79 -1.43 20.73
C MET A 137 -19.00 -2.02 21.45
N GLU A 138 -19.51 -3.17 20.99
CA GLU A 138 -20.59 -3.91 21.66
C GLU A 138 -20.28 -4.26 23.12
N ASN A 139 -19.01 -4.36 23.48
CA ASN A 139 -18.64 -4.73 24.84
C ASN A 139 -18.57 -3.50 25.78
N LEU A 140 -18.70 -2.26 25.28
CA LEU A 140 -18.53 -1.04 26.08
C LEU A 140 -19.71 -0.83 27.05
N PRO A 141 -19.46 -0.52 28.34
CA PRO A 141 -20.53 -0.20 29.29
C PRO A 141 -21.35 1.00 28.79
N GLY A 142 -22.66 0.79 28.59
CA GLY A 142 -23.58 1.83 28.11
C GLY A 142 -23.80 1.86 26.59
N TYR A 143 -23.10 1.06 25.80
CA TYR A 143 -23.35 0.93 24.37
C TYR A 143 -24.60 0.10 24.09
N LYS A 144 -25.70 0.73 23.65
CA LYS A 144 -26.98 0.06 23.41
C LYS A 144 -27.05 -0.53 22.01
N SER A 145 -26.68 -1.81 21.91
CA SER A 145 -26.60 -2.66 20.71
C SER A 145 -27.82 -2.64 19.76
N LYS A 146 -29.03 -2.28 20.21
CA LYS A 146 -30.25 -2.40 19.39
C LYS A 146 -30.71 -1.13 18.65
N GLY A 147 -30.08 0.02 18.89
CA GLY A 147 -30.48 1.30 18.28
C GLY A 147 -29.34 2.30 18.01
N ASP A 148 -28.20 2.16 18.70
CA ASP A 148 -27.04 3.04 18.55
C ASP A 148 -25.92 2.41 17.70
N THR A 149 -26.20 1.32 16.97
CA THR A 149 -25.19 0.72 16.09
C THR A 149 -24.94 1.63 14.89
N PRO A 150 -23.68 1.98 14.60
CA PRO A 150 -23.37 2.78 13.43
C PRO A 150 -23.89 2.06 12.19
N GLN A 151 -24.81 2.72 11.49
CA GLN A 151 -25.37 2.17 10.26
C GLN A 151 -24.35 2.32 9.15
N PHE A 152 -23.76 1.21 8.74
CA PHE A 152 -22.84 1.19 7.62
C PHE A 152 -23.56 0.88 6.30
N ASN A 153 -23.10 1.48 5.21
CA ASN A 153 -23.53 1.14 3.86
C ASN A 153 -22.30 1.00 2.95
N THR A 154 -22.29 -0.04 2.13
CA THR A 154 -21.24 -0.32 1.14
C THR A 154 -21.62 0.11 -0.28
N GLU A 155 -22.80 0.70 -0.47
CA GLU A 155 -23.19 1.30 -1.73
C GLU A 155 -22.37 2.56 -2.02
N LEU A 156 -21.87 2.66 -3.26
CA LEU A 156 -20.96 3.73 -3.67
C LEU A 156 -21.58 5.15 -3.58
N PHE A 157 -22.90 5.26 -3.79
CA PHE A 157 -23.62 6.53 -3.82
C PHE A 157 -24.33 6.85 -2.50
N SER A 158 -24.13 6.04 -1.46
CA SER A 158 -24.66 6.29 -0.14
C SER A 158 -23.78 7.30 0.61
N LEU A 159 -24.42 8.25 1.29
CA LEU A 159 -23.73 9.19 2.19
C LEU A 159 -23.45 8.61 3.59
N LYS A 160 -23.93 7.39 3.88
CA LYS A 160 -23.61 6.68 5.12
C LYS A 160 -22.17 6.15 5.10
N GLY A 161 -21.55 6.05 6.28
CA GLY A 161 -20.19 5.49 6.40
C GLY A 161 -20.13 4.04 5.92
N GLY A 162 -19.01 3.63 5.30
CA GLY A 162 -18.83 2.28 4.77
C GLY A 162 -17.82 1.44 5.54
N LEU A 163 -17.91 0.12 5.42
CA LEU A 163 -17.00 -0.87 6.03
C LEU A 163 -15.68 -0.99 5.26
N TYR A 164 -15.09 0.15 4.90
CA TYR A 164 -13.84 0.18 4.17
C TYR A 164 -12.65 0.39 5.10
N SER A 165 -11.60 -0.37 4.87
CA SER A 165 -10.34 -0.21 5.58
C SER A 165 -9.49 0.85 4.88
N PRO A 166 -9.16 1.99 5.52
CA PRO A 166 -8.33 3.03 4.91
C PRO A 166 -6.97 2.49 4.46
N SER A 167 -6.38 1.54 5.20
CA SER A 167 -5.11 0.91 4.82
C SER A 167 -5.24 0.02 3.58
N LYS A 168 -6.36 -0.70 3.39
CA LYS A 168 -6.61 -1.47 2.16
C LYS A 168 -6.80 -0.56 0.94
N ILE A 169 -7.55 0.53 1.09
CA ILE A 169 -7.72 1.54 0.04
C ILE A 169 -6.34 2.11 -0.34
N ASN A 170 -5.53 2.48 0.65
CA ASN A 170 -4.19 3.00 0.41
C ASN A 170 -3.30 2.00 -0.36
N ILE A 171 -3.38 0.70 -0.04
CA ILE A 171 -2.64 -0.34 -0.78
C ILE A 171 -3.05 -0.41 -2.25
N VAL A 172 -4.32 -0.19 -2.58
CA VAL A 172 -4.86 -0.34 -3.95
C VAL A 172 -4.37 0.77 -4.90
N ILE A 173 -3.99 1.94 -4.40
CA ILE A 173 -3.46 3.04 -5.23
C ILE A 173 -2.22 2.59 -6.01
N GLY A 174 -1.29 1.89 -5.36
CA GLY A 174 -0.05 1.42 -5.99
C GLY A 174 -0.29 0.52 -7.21
N PRO A 175 -1.03 -0.60 -7.11
CA PRO A 175 -1.35 -1.46 -8.24
C PRO A 175 -2.10 -0.75 -9.38
N ILE A 176 -3.02 0.18 -9.07
CA ILE A 176 -3.72 0.96 -10.12
C ILE A 176 -2.72 1.80 -10.90
N CYS A 177 -1.87 2.57 -10.21
CA CYS A 177 -0.85 3.38 -10.87
C CYS A 177 0.15 2.53 -11.65
N PHE A 178 0.53 1.36 -11.11
CA PHE A 178 1.39 0.41 -11.80
C PHE A 178 0.78 -0.05 -13.13
N LEU A 179 -0.51 -0.41 -13.15
CA LEU A 179 -1.20 -0.83 -14.37
C LEU A 179 -1.24 0.29 -15.42
N ILE A 180 -1.47 1.54 -14.99
CA ILE A 180 -1.45 2.70 -15.89
C ILE A 180 -0.07 2.87 -16.51
N PHE A 181 1.00 2.90 -15.71
CA PHE A 181 2.36 3.04 -16.24
C PHE A 181 2.81 1.84 -17.07
N CYS A 182 2.35 0.63 -16.76
CA CYS A 182 2.55 -0.54 -17.63
C CYS A 182 1.92 -0.35 -19.01
N ALA A 183 0.70 0.18 -19.09
CA ALA A 183 0.04 0.45 -20.36
C ALA A 183 0.78 1.52 -21.17
N LEU A 184 1.22 2.60 -20.52
CA LEU A 184 2.02 3.66 -21.16
C LEU A 184 3.37 3.14 -21.67
N PHE A 185 4.03 2.31 -20.88
CA PHE A 185 5.29 1.66 -21.25
C PHE A 185 5.12 0.77 -22.47
N ALA A 186 4.08 -0.08 -22.49
CA ALA A 186 3.79 -0.96 -23.62
C ALA A 186 3.48 -0.17 -24.90
N LEU A 187 2.64 0.87 -24.80
CA LEU A 187 2.28 1.74 -25.91
C LEU A 187 3.51 2.38 -26.55
N HIS A 188 4.39 3.00 -25.75
CA HIS A 188 5.56 3.68 -26.31
C HIS A 188 6.60 2.72 -26.87
N LEU A 189 6.77 1.53 -26.27
CA LEU A 189 7.61 0.51 -26.86
C LEU A 189 7.05 0.03 -28.21
N GLU A 190 5.74 -0.22 -28.30
CA GLU A 190 5.10 -0.63 -29.56
C GLU A 190 5.30 0.42 -30.66
N CYS A 191 5.12 1.71 -30.35
CA CYS A 191 5.41 2.81 -31.27
C CYS A 191 6.87 2.78 -31.77
N ILE A 192 7.84 2.57 -30.87
CA ILE A 192 9.26 2.47 -31.24
C ILE A 192 9.48 1.28 -32.18
N PHE A 193 8.92 0.11 -31.87
CA PHE A 193 9.06 -1.08 -32.72
C PHE A 193 8.52 -0.88 -34.13
N LEU A 194 7.34 -0.25 -34.24
CA LEU A 194 6.72 0.07 -35.54
C LEU A 194 7.59 1.02 -36.37
N MET A 195 8.20 2.02 -35.74
CA MET A 195 9.08 2.99 -36.42
C MET A 195 10.37 2.38 -36.96
N PHE A 196 10.87 1.31 -36.36
CA PHE A 196 12.04 0.57 -36.87
C PHE A 196 11.70 -0.37 -38.03
N GLY A 197 10.44 -0.43 -38.47
CA GLY A 197 10.02 -1.27 -39.59
C GLY A 197 10.02 -2.76 -39.28
N PHE A 198 10.02 -3.14 -37.99
CA PHE A 198 9.81 -4.53 -37.61
C PHE A 198 8.37 -4.94 -37.91
N SER A 199 8.18 -6.07 -38.59
CA SER A 199 6.86 -6.69 -38.73
C SER A 199 6.32 -7.05 -37.33
N LEU A 200 5.08 -6.66 -37.04
CA LEU A 200 4.39 -6.98 -35.77
C LEU A 200 4.39 -8.49 -35.50
N GLU A 201 4.38 -9.31 -36.55
CA GLU A 201 4.16 -10.76 -36.46
C GLU A 201 5.43 -11.59 -36.18
N GLU A 202 6.64 -11.11 -36.48
CA GLU A 202 7.84 -11.98 -36.40
C GLU A 202 8.77 -11.70 -35.21
N TYR A 203 8.99 -10.44 -34.81
CA TYR A 203 10.03 -10.10 -33.82
C TYR A 203 9.62 -9.07 -32.76
N ALA A 204 8.67 -8.17 -33.06
CA ALA A 204 8.27 -7.12 -32.12
C ALA A 204 7.54 -7.70 -30.88
N VAL A 205 6.58 -8.61 -31.09
CA VAL A 205 5.79 -9.21 -30.01
C VAL A 205 6.65 -10.05 -29.05
N PRO A 206 7.55 -10.95 -29.51
CA PRO A 206 8.42 -11.71 -28.61
C PRO A 206 9.40 -10.84 -27.81
N ILE A 207 9.97 -9.79 -28.41
CA ILE A 207 10.93 -8.92 -27.73
C ILE A 207 10.22 -8.03 -26.70
N LEU A 208 9.06 -7.46 -27.06
CA LEU A 208 8.22 -6.71 -26.12
C LEU A 208 7.79 -7.59 -24.94
N PHE A 209 7.37 -8.83 -25.22
CA PHE A 209 7.01 -9.80 -24.21
C PHE A 209 8.20 -10.18 -23.31
N LEU A 210 9.39 -10.38 -23.88
CA LEU A 210 10.62 -10.63 -23.13
C LEU A 210 10.97 -9.44 -22.23
N LEU A 211 10.87 -8.21 -22.74
CA LEU A 211 11.15 -6.99 -21.97
C LEU A 211 10.18 -6.84 -20.81
N VAL A 212 8.88 -7.08 -21.05
CA VAL A 212 7.86 -7.11 -20.01
C VAL A 212 8.15 -8.21 -18.99
N ILE A 213 8.56 -9.42 -19.41
CA ILE A 213 8.97 -10.51 -18.51
C ILE A 213 10.20 -10.13 -17.70
N VAL A 214 11.21 -9.50 -18.29
CA VAL A 214 12.42 -9.07 -17.58
C VAL A 214 12.09 -7.99 -16.56
N VAL A 215 11.23 -7.02 -16.91
CA VAL A 215 10.74 -5.99 -16.00
C VAL A 215 9.91 -6.63 -14.87
N LEU A 216 9.03 -7.57 -15.18
CA LEU A 216 8.25 -8.33 -14.19
C LEU A 216 9.14 -9.22 -13.30
N GLY A 217 10.18 -9.83 -13.86
CA GLY A 217 11.14 -10.67 -13.15
C GLY A 217 12.03 -9.88 -12.21
N TYR A 218 12.54 -8.74 -12.67
CA TYR A 218 13.23 -7.76 -11.83
C TYR A 218 12.31 -7.25 -10.72
N PHE A 219 11.04 -6.95 -11.06
CA PHE A 219 10.01 -6.57 -10.10
C PHE A 219 9.77 -7.64 -9.02
N LEU A 220 9.66 -8.92 -9.39
CA LEU A 220 9.53 -10.02 -8.44
C LEU A 220 10.76 -10.12 -7.52
N ARG A 221 11.96 -9.91 -8.08
CA ARG A 221 13.22 -9.86 -7.30
C ARG A 221 13.23 -8.71 -6.30
N VAL A 222 12.88 -7.49 -6.73
CA VAL A 222 12.80 -6.31 -5.85
C VAL A 222 11.77 -6.54 -4.74
N LYS A 223 10.58 -7.04 -5.09
CA LYS A 223 9.54 -7.39 -4.12
C LYS A 223 10.06 -8.38 -3.07
N LEU A 224 10.75 -9.43 -3.48
CA LEU A 224 11.33 -10.43 -2.57
C LEU A 224 12.42 -9.83 -1.67
N SER A 225 13.26 -8.95 -2.22
CA SER A 225 14.33 -8.26 -1.50
C SER A 225 13.81 -7.27 -0.45
N LEU A 226 12.65 -6.65 -0.68
CA LEU A 226 12.04 -5.67 0.22
C LEU A 226 11.24 -6.31 1.37
N GLN A 227 11.13 -7.63 1.42
CA GLN A 227 10.39 -8.29 2.49
C GLN A 227 11.15 -8.22 3.81
N SER A 228 10.45 -7.82 4.88
CA SER A 228 11.01 -7.80 6.23
C SER A 228 11.41 -9.20 6.68
N SER A 229 12.68 -9.36 7.09
CA SER A 229 13.21 -10.59 7.70
C SER A 229 12.50 -10.90 9.01
N VAL A 230 12.17 -9.88 9.81
CA VAL A 230 11.50 -10.04 11.11
C VAL A 230 10.06 -10.50 10.95
N LEU A 231 9.30 -9.94 10.00
CA LEU A 231 7.92 -10.36 9.77
C LEU A 231 7.82 -11.75 9.15
N LYS A 232 8.81 -12.17 8.34
CA LYS A 232 8.88 -13.56 7.83
C LYS A 232 8.95 -14.60 8.95
N ILE A 233 9.69 -14.31 10.01
CA ILE A 233 9.83 -15.23 11.17
C ILE A 233 8.51 -15.32 11.96
N LYS A 234 7.66 -14.30 11.87
CA LYS A 234 6.40 -14.18 12.64
C LYS A 234 5.15 -14.56 11.85
N ASP A 235 5.28 -15.05 10.62
CA ASP A 235 4.17 -15.52 9.79
C ASP A 235 4.06 -17.05 9.90
N PRO A 236 3.18 -17.60 10.76
CA PRO A 236 3.07 -19.05 10.96
C PRO A 236 2.38 -19.79 9.80
N GLY A 237 1.94 -19.08 8.75
CA GLY A 237 1.14 -19.62 7.65
C GLY A 237 1.89 -19.79 6.32
N ARG A 238 3.23 -19.78 6.33
CA ARG A 238 4.05 -20.00 5.13
C ARG A 238 5.03 -21.15 5.31
#